data_AF-A0A375A861-F1
#
_entry.id   AF-A0A375A861-F1
#
_cell.length_a   1.000
_cell.length_b   1.000
_cell.length_c   1.000
_cell.angle_alpha   90.00
_cell.angle_beta   90.00
_cell.angle_gamma   90.00
#
_symmetry.space_group_name_H-M   'P 1'
#
loop_
_entity.id
_entity.type
_entity.pdbx_description
1 polymer ?
#
loop_
_entity_poly.entity_id
_entity_poly.type
_entity_poly.pdbx_seq_one_letter_code
_entity_poly.pdbx_strand_id
1 'polypeptide(L)'
;MYKVDRPNNSLQSLLEVSFSSLGFRERDHLQEWLAKNPQVLTKKDDKEDELLIIQKEFAGFDDTKERLDLLALDKKGNLVIIENKLDDSGRDVVWQALKYAGYCANLR
;
A
#
# COMPACT_ATOMS: atom_id res chain seq x y z
N MET A 1 9.82 -9.61 18.99
CA MET A 1 8.91 -8.61 19.63
C MET A 1 8.24 -9.25 20.85
N TYR A 2 7.70 -8.46 21.78
CA TYR A 2 6.98 -8.99 22.95
C TYR A 2 5.58 -8.38 23.05
N LYS A 3 4.59 -9.18 23.46
CA LYS A 3 3.26 -8.71 23.85
C LYS A 3 3.22 -8.53 25.37
N VAL A 4 2.72 -7.38 25.82
CA VAL A 4 2.52 -7.12 27.25
C VAL A 4 1.22 -7.75 27.72
N ASP A 5 1.31 -8.64 28.71
CA ASP A 5 0.17 -9.16 29.46
C ASP A 5 0.01 -8.32 30.74
N ARG A 6 -0.92 -7.35 30.70
CA ARG A 6 -1.16 -6.42 31.81
C ARG A 6 -1.74 -7.10 33.06
N PRO A 7 -2.76 -7.99 32.96
CA PRO A 7 -3.28 -8.70 34.13
C PRO A 7 -2.20 -9.46 34.91
N ASN A 8 -1.28 -10.14 34.22
CA ASN A 8 -0.23 -10.93 34.86
C ASN A 8 1.10 -10.18 35.03
N ASN A 9 1.14 -8.90 34.66
CA ASN A 9 2.34 -8.05 34.64
C ASN A 9 3.58 -8.77 34.04
N SER A 10 3.42 -9.38 32.87
CA SER A 10 4.46 -10.19 32.24
C SER A 10 4.63 -9.88 30.75
N LEU A 11 5.76 -10.33 30.20
CA LEU A 11 6.09 -10.21 28.78
C LEU A 11 6.03 -11.58 28.11
N GLN A 12 5.29 -11.69 27.01
CA GLN A 12 5.22 -12.90 26.20
C GLN A 12 5.97 -12.66 24.90
N SER A 13 6.97 -13.50 24.61
CA SER A 13 7.70 -13.45 23.34
C SER A 13 6.75 -13.74 22.18
N LEU A 14 6.76 -12.89 21.16
CA LEU A 14 6.00 -13.11 19.93
C LEU A 14 6.86 -13.89 18.94
N LEU A 15 6.28 -14.95 18.39
CA LEU A 15 6.88 -15.71 17.31
C LEU A 15 6.90 -14.86 16.04
N GLU A 16 8.06 -14.76 15.43
CA GLU A 16 8.25 -14.09 14.16
C GLU A 16 7.74 -14.99 13.02
N VAL A 17 6.93 -14.41 12.13
CA VAL A 17 6.31 -15.08 10.98
C VAL A 17 6.43 -14.18 9.77
N SER A 18 6.44 -14.76 8.57
CA SER A 18 6.40 -14.02 7.31
C SER A 18 4.98 -13.99 6.75
N PHE A 19 4.68 -13.01 5.88
CA PHE A 19 3.42 -13.01 5.13
C PHE A 19 3.26 -14.27 4.29
N SER A 20 4.36 -14.74 3.68
CA SER A 20 4.38 -15.97 2.88
C SER A 20 4.05 -17.22 3.69
N SER A 21 4.57 -17.36 4.91
CA SER A 21 4.29 -18.53 5.75
C SER A 21 2.84 -18.60 6.23
N LEU A 22 2.15 -17.46 6.25
CA LEU A 22 0.74 -17.34 6.59
C LEU A 22 -0.18 -17.38 5.35
N GLY A 23 0.37 -17.52 4.14
CA GLY A 23 -0.41 -17.58 2.90
C GLY A 23 -0.98 -16.24 2.45
N PHE A 24 -0.52 -15.13 3.01
CA PHE A 24 -0.90 -13.79 2.58
C PHE A 24 -0.22 -13.42 1.26
N ARG A 25 -0.96 -12.72 0.40
CA ARG A 25 -0.58 -12.37 -0.97
C ARG A 25 -0.83 -10.90 -1.23
N GLU A 26 -0.04 -10.31 -2.12
CA GLU A 26 -0.01 -8.87 -2.37
C GLU A 26 -1.38 -8.33 -2.78
N ARG A 27 -1.93 -8.87 -3.87
CA ARG A 27 -3.24 -8.47 -4.40
C ARG A 27 -4.39 -8.87 -3.49
N ASP A 28 -4.43 -10.14 -3.09
CA ASP A 28 -5.59 -10.71 -2.37
C ASP A 28 -5.71 -10.16 -0.93
N HIS A 29 -4.62 -9.63 -0.36
CA HIS A 29 -4.56 -9.26 1.05
C HIS A 29 -3.99 -7.86 1.29
N LEU A 30 -2.70 -7.63 1.01
CA LEU A 30 -2.04 -6.36 1.34
C LEU A 30 -2.77 -5.18 0.69
N GLN A 31 -3.01 -5.28 -0.61
CA GLN A 31 -3.71 -4.27 -1.38
C GLN A 31 -5.13 -4.03 -0.85
N GLU A 32 -5.88 -5.09 -0.52
CA GLU A 32 -7.22 -4.96 0.06
C GLU A 32 -7.21 -4.30 1.44
N TRP A 33 -6.21 -4.59 2.27
CA TRP A 33 -6.07 -3.98 3.59
C TRP A 33 -5.83 -2.49 3.48
N LEU A 34 -4.91 -2.09 2.60
CA LEU A 34 -4.57 -0.70 2.33
C LEU A 34 -5.75 0.04 1.68
N ALA A 35 -6.43 -0.57 0.71
CA ALA A 35 -7.58 0.04 0.05
C ALA A 35 -8.73 0.31 1.01
N LYS A 36 -8.97 -0.61 1.96
CA LYS A 36 -10.01 -0.46 3.00
C LYS A 36 -9.60 0.48 4.12
N ASN A 37 -8.30 0.66 4.35
CA ASN A 37 -7.75 1.43 5.45
C ASN A 37 -6.59 2.32 4.99
N PRO A 38 -6.81 3.29 4.08
CA PRO A 38 -5.73 4.11 3.53
C PRO A 38 -5.01 4.96 4.60
N GLN A 39 -5.65 5.22 5.75
CA GLN A 39 -5.09 5.92 6.90
C GLN A 39 -3.86 5.25 7.51
N VAL A 40 -3.58 3.97 7.18
CA VAL A 40 -2.34 3.32 7.63
C VAL A 40 -1.11 3.87 6.91
N LEU A 41 -1.29 4.56 5.78
CA LEU A 41 -0.24 5.22 5.01
C LEU A 41 -0.07 6.70 5.39
N THR A 42 -0.92 7.23 6.30
CA THR A 42 -0.93 8.64 6.66
C THR A 42 -0.73 8.87 8.15
N LYS A 43 -0.44 10.11 8.53
CA LYS A 43 -0.25 10.50 9.95
C LYS A 43 -1.59 10.65 10.65
N LYS A 44 -1.79 9.88 11.73
CA LYS A 44 -3.05 9.87 12.51
C LYS A 44 -3.48 11.24 13.03
N ASP A 45 -2.53 12.12 13.35
CA ASP A 45 -2.82 13.41 13.96
C ASP A 45 -2.90 14.57 12.96
N ASP A 46 -2.71 14.30 11.66
CA ASP A 46 -2.73 15.29 10.60
C ASP A 46 -3.96 15.08 9.70
N LYS A 47 -5.00 15.90 9.89
CA LYS A 47 -6.24 15.81 9.11
C LYS A 47 -6.08 16.21 7.64
N GLU A 48 -4.99 16.89 7.32
CA GLU A 48 -4.66 17.25 5.94
C GLU A 48 -3.92 16.09 5.22
N ASP A 49 -3.41 15.12 5.97
CA ASP A 49 -2.78 13.89 5.50
C ASP A 49 -3.83 12.77 5.43
N GLU A 50 -4.78 12.92 4.51
CA GLU A 50 -5.81 11.93 4.22
C GLU A 50 -5.75 11.52 2.74
N LEU A 51 -5.98 10.23 2.49
CA LEU A 51 -6.00 9.65 1.15
C LEU A 51 -7.37 9.07 0.83
N LEU A 52 -7.90 9.44 -0.33
CA LEU A 52 -9.09 8.83 -0.92
C LEU A 52 -8.66 7.85 -2.00
N ILE A 53 -8.85 6.55 -1.79
CA ILE A 53 -8.63 5.55 -2.84
C ILE A 53 -9.72 5.69 -3.91
N ILE A 54 -9.30 5.91 -5.16
CA ILE A 54 -10.21 6.13 -6.29
C ILE A 54 -10.21 4.97 -7.29
N GLN A 55 -9.13 4.18 -7.35
CA GLN A 55 -9.06 3.01 -8.23
C GLN A 55 -8.12 1.94 -7.67
N LYS A 56 -8.42 0.69 -8.01
CA LYS A 56 -7.56 -0.47 -7.81
C LYS A 56 -7.25 -1.08 -9.16
N GLU A 57 -6.05 -1.63 -9.34
CA GLU A 57 -5.69 -2.40 -10.53
C GLU A 57 -5.87 -1.61 -11.83
N PHE A 58 -5.56 -0.30 -11.81
CA PHE A 58 -5.80 0.56 -12.97
C PHE A 58 -4.92 0.14 -14.15
N ALA A 59 -5.54 -0.28 -15.25
CA ALA A 59 -4.89 -0.75 -16.46
C ALA A 59 -5.30 0.05 -17.71
N GLY A 60 -5.77 1.30 -17.53
CA GLY A 60 -6.18 2.19 -18.63
C GLY A 60 -5.03 2.95 -19.29
N PHE A 61 -3.82 2.40 -19.24
CA PHE A 61 -2.64 3.00 -19.85
C PHE A 61 -2.54 2.54 -21.31
N ASP A 62 -2.41 3.50 -22.24
CA ASP A 62 -2.31 3.21 -23.67
C ASP A 62 -1.12 2.29 -23.97
N ASP A 63 -1.33 1.35 -24.89
CA ASP A 63 -0.30 0.43 -25.44
C ASP A 63 0.47 -0.42 -24.42
N THR A 64 -0.06 -0.62 -23.21
CA THR A 64 0.55 -1.49 -22.20
C THR A 64 -0.46 -2.39 -21.48
N LYS A 65 0.02 -3.56 -21.02
CA LYS A 65 -0.74 -4.47 -20.15
C LYS A 65 -0.44 -4.24 -18.67
N GLU A 66 0.22 -3.14 -18.36
CA GLU A 66 0.59 -2.80 -17.01
C GLU A 66 -0.61 -2.34 -16.20
N ARG A 67 -0.54 -2.65 -14.90
CA ARG A 67 -1.55 -2.29 -13.92
C ARG A 67 -0.86 -1.58 -12.76
N LEU A 68 -1.40 -0.43 -12.41
CA LEU A 68 -1.09 0.23 -11.15
C LEU A 68 -1.91 -0.42 -10.04
N ASP A 69 -1.28 -0.75 -8.91
CA ASP A 69 -1.97 -1.40 -7.80
C ASP A 69 -3.05 -0.48 -7.20
N LEU A 70 -2.68 0.65 -6.60
CA LEU A 70 -3.63 1.57 -5.98
C LEU A 70 -3.43 3.01 -6.45
N LEU A 71 -4.54 3.67 -6.76
CA LEU A 71 -4.59 5.07 -7.12
C LEU A 71 -5.46 5.83 -6.12
N ALA A 72 -4.94 6.95 -5.63
CA ALA A 72 -5.60 7.77 -4.62
C ALA A 72 -5.51 9.26 -4.93
N LEU A 73 -6.28 10.06 -4.19
CA LEU A 73 -6.19 11.51 -4.13
C LEU A 73 -5.86 11.95 -2.71
N ASP A 74 -4.97 12.94 -2.58
CA ASP A 74 -4.81 13.67 -1.33
C ASP A 74 -5.86 14.80 -1.19
N LYS A 75 -5.89 15.46 -0.03
CA LYS A 75 -6.80 16.59 0.24
C LYS A 75 -6.60 17.80 -0.67
N LYS A 76 -5.43 17.93 -1.31
CA LYS A 76 -5.11 19.01 -2.25
C LYS A 76 -5.49 18.65 -3.69
N GLY A 77 -6.03 17.44 -3.90
CA GLY A 77 -6.38 16.94 -5.23
C GLY A 77 -5.17 16.43 -6.02
N ASN A 78 -4.01 16.24 -5.38
CA ASN A 78 -2.89 15.59 -6.04
C ASN A 78 -3.16 14.10 -6.16
N LEU A 79 -2.73 13.54 -7.29
CA LEU A 79 -2.77 12.11 -7.50
C LEU A 79 -1.66 11.43 -6.70
N VAL A 80 -2.04 10.40 -5.95
CA VAL A 80 -1.14 9.58 -5.13
C VAL A 80 -1.13 8.17 -5.67
N ILE A 81 0.07 7.71 -6.03
CA ILE A 81 0.32 6.43 -6.69
C ILE A 81 0.97 5.50 -5.68
N ILE A 82 0.35 4.35 -5.44
CA ILE A 82 0.75 3.41 -4.39
C ILE A 82 0.99 2.05 -5.05
N GLU A 83 2.25 1.62 -5.09
CA GLU A 83 2.67 0.29 -5.55
C GLU A 83 2.93 -0.59 -4.32
N ASN A 84 2.36 -1.79 -4.27
CA ASN A 84 2.48 -2.68 -3.13
C ASN A 84 3.55 -3.74 -3.39
N LYS A 85 4.31 -4.10 -2.35
CA LYS A 85 5.24 -5.24 -2.36
C LYS A 85 5.21 -5.95 -1.01
N LEU A 86 5.17 -7.28 -1.04
CA LEU A 86 5.24 -8.11 0.18
C LEU A 86 6.67 -8.48 0.58
N ASP A 87 7.61 -8.40 -0.35
CA ASP A 87 9.00 -8.77 -0.19
C ASP A 87 9.93 -7.75 -0.87
N ASP A 88 11.23 -7.88 -0.58
CA ASP A 88 12.28 -7.04 -1.17
C ASP A 88 12.77 -7.60 -2.53
N SER A 89 11.88 -8.19 -3.34
CA SER A 89 12.28 -8.98 -4.53
C SER A 89 12.92 -8.19 -5.69
N GLY A 90 13.32 -6.94 -5.48
CA GLY A 90 14.28 -6.25 -6.35
C GLY A 90 13.81 -5.92 -7.77
N ARG A 91 12.52 -5.98 -8.08
CA ARG A 91 11.99 -5.23 -9.22
C ARG A 91 12.10 -3.77 -8.84
N ASP A 92 12.68 -2.94 -9.69
CA ASP A 92 12.96 -1.54 -9.34
C ASP A 92 11.64 -0.77 -9.16
N VAL A 93 11.07 -0.86 -7.95
CA VAL A 93 9.77 -0.31 -7.56
C VAL A 93 9.75 1.20 -7.79
N VAL A 94 10.92 1.84 -7.66
CA VAL A 94 11.11 3.26 -7.95
C VAL A 94 10.85 3.52 -9.43
N TRP A 95 11.42 2.73 -10.35
CA TRP A 95 11.11 2.84 -11.78
C TRP A 95 9.64 2.59 -12.09
N GLN A 96 9.00 1.61 -11.44
CA GLN A 96 7.56 1.37 -11.63
C GLN A 96 6.73 2.58 -11.20
N ALA A 97 6.99 3.12 -10.01
CA ALA A 97 6.29 4.29 -9.49
C ALA A 97 6.50 5.52 -10.39
N LEU A 98 7.74 5.78 -10.84
CA LEU A 98 8.06 6.89 -11.74
C LEU A 98 7.35 6.76 -13.10
N LYS A 99 7.34 5.55 -13.67
CA LYS A 99 6.66 5.28 -14.93
C LYS A 99 5.15 5.51 -14.82
N TYR A 100 4.53 5.02 -13.74
CA TYR A 100 3.10 5.22 -13.51
C TYR A 100 2.75 6.68 -13.25
N ALA A 101 3.62 7.43 -12.57
CA ALA A 101 3.47 8.89 -12.46
C ALA A 101 3.48 9.57 -13.83
N GLY A 102 4.39 9.16 -14.72
CA GLY A 102 4.44 9.63 -16.10
C GLY A 102 3.18 9.28 -16.90
N TYR A 103 2.64 8.07 -16.77
CA TYR A 103 1.40 7.69 -17.44
C TYR A 103 0.21 8.49 -16.93
N CYS A 104 0.09 8.65 -15.61
CA CYS A 104 -1.01 9.40 -15.01
C CYS A 104 -1.00 10.88 -15.42
N ALA A 105 0.18 11.49 -15.60
CA ALA A 105 0.31 12.87 -16.07
C ALA A 105 -0.22 13.08 -17.50
N ASN A 106 -0.35 12.00 -18.29
CA ASN A 106 -0.83 12.04 -19.67
C ASN A 106 -2.27 11.52 -19.83
N LEU A 107 -2.95 11.13 -18.74
CA LEU A 107 -4.36 10.75 -18.78
C LEU A 107 -5.20 11.97 -19.20
N ARG A 108 -5.92 11.84 -20.32
CA ARG A 108 -6.80 12.87 -20.88
C ARG A 108 -8.25 12.63 -20.52
#